data_AF-A0A6G7C736-F1
#
_entry.id   AF-A0A6G7C736-F1
#
_cell.length_a   1.000
_cell.length_b   1.000
_cell.length_c   1.000
_cell.angle_alpha   90.00
_cell.angle_beta   90.00
_cell.angle_gamma   90.00
#
_symmetry.space_group_name_H-M   'P 1'
#
loop_
_entity.id
_entity.type
_entity.pdbx_description
1 polymer ?
#
loop_
_entity_poly.entity_id
_entity_poly.type
_entity_poly.pdbx_seq_one_letter_code
_entity_poly.pdbx_strand_id
1 'polypeptide(L)'
;MIATPTVIPKQAILQLKKTLDNFKLNDAIELCSNEAQTRKFLIEPFFFLLNYVSNDLIPEYNADFGDRISQKIDYAVVLNKKDTILIEAKKHNSRLTDKEAGQLNGYFNNTKNSKIAILTNGISYRFYSDVLEPNVIDGKPFFCFNLSSYTDRDIETLIKFDKRFIKIKEIVETAQEAVFIQDFEDTLFKELVVPSKDLLKIIHRNMNFKTKFNEETQLKMISLINSSLLKNIYDKKVLAEANSNSLGIITTDLEIQAYHTIRTLIIQNKKIDKERIKFKDFKSFFNISIDDNSKKTICKLDFNNSKMKLSIDNTDYVLDHIDDLMKYKDKLVTRTLALIE
;
A
#
# COMPACT_ATOMS: atom_id res chain seq x y z
N MET A 1 2.78 -30.48 2.03
CA MET A 1 2.60 -30.01 3.41
C MET A 1 2.64 -28.50 3.39
N ILE A 2 1.51 -27.84 3.63
CA ILE A 2 1.48 -26.38 3.75
C ILE A 2 2.16 -26.06 5.08
N ALA A 3 3.30 -25.38 5.03
CA ALA A 3 4.00 -24.97 6.24
C ALA A 3 3.08 -24.03 7.03
N THR A 4 2.92 -24.28 8.32
CA THR A 4 2.15 -23.38 9.18
C THR A 4 2.89 -22.03 9.25
N PRO A 5 2.21 -20.91 8.93
CA PRO A 5 2.85 -19.58 8.94
C PRO A 5 3.41 -19.26 10.32
N THR A 6 4.52 -18.51 10.34
CA THR A 6 5.14 -18.07 11.60
C THR A 6 4.15 -17.27 12.42
N VAL A 7 3.81 -17.76 13.61
CA VAL A 7 2.99 -17.01 14.56
C VAL A 7 3.90 -16.00 15.26
N ILE A 8 3.86 -14.76 14.79
CA ILE A 8 4.58 -13.64 15.42
C ILE A 8 3.72 -13.08 16.56
N PRO A 9 4.19 -13.08 17.82
CA PRO A 9 3.42 -12.56 18.93
C PRO A 9 3.14 -11.06 18.77
N LYS A 10 1.89 -10.61 19.02
CA LYS A 10 1.53 -9.18 19.01
C LYS A 10 2.42 -8.33 19.92
N GLN A 11 2.85 -8.91 21.04
CA GLN A 11 3.78 -8.24 21.97
C GLN A 11 5.14 -7.94 21.32
N ALA A 12 5.64 -8.80 20.43
CA ALA A 12 6.90 -8.56 19.73
C ALA A 12 6.80 -7.39 18.74
N ILE A 13 5.67 -7.28 18.04
CA ILE A 13 5.36 -6.15 17.14
C ILE A 13 5.31 -4.84 17.93
N LEU A 14 4.58 -4.83 19.05
CA LEU A 14 4.48 -3.66 19.93
C LEU A 14 5.84 -3.25 20.52
N GLN A 15 6.67 -4.23 20.89
CA GLN A 15 8.02 -3.97 21.39
C GLN A 15 8.93 -3.38 20.31
N LEU A 16 8.91 -3.92 19.09
CA LEU A 16 9.68 -3.39 17.97
C LEU A 16 9.26 -1.94 17.69
N LYS A 17 7.94 -1.68 17.60
CA LYS A 17 7.39 -0.33 17.44
C LYS A 17 7.90 0.62 18.52
N LYS A 18 7.75 0.26 19.79
CA LYS A 18 8.24 1.07 20.92
C LYS A 18 9.73 1.37 20.81
N THR A 19 10.54 0.41 20.34
CA THR A 19 11.99 0.61 20.27
C THR A 19 12.38 1.49 19.08
N LEU A 20 11.70 1.36 17.95
CA LEU A 20 11.82 2.26 16.80
C LEU A 20 11.38 3.70 17.16
N ASP A 21 10.26 3.87 17.86
CA ASP A 21 9.76 5.18 18.32
C ASP A 21 10.76 5.89 19.25
N ASN A 22 11.51 5.11 20.04
CA ASN A 22 12.52 5.64 20.96
C ASN A 22 13.91 5.80 20.31
N PHE A 23 14.10 5.34 19.08
CA PHE A 23 15.38 5.46 18.38
C PHE A 23 15.68 6.94 18.09
N LYS A 24 16.78 7.44 18.65
CA LYS A 24 17.21 8.84 18.50
C LYS A 24 17.86 9.06 17.15
N LEU A 25 17.04 9.03 16.09
CA LEU A 25 17.50 9.09 14.71
C LEU A 25 18.32 10.35 14.41
N ASN A 26 17.86 11.52 14.85
CA ASN A 26 18.56 12.78 14.58
C ASN A 26 19.94 12.81 15.25
N ASP A 27 20.02 12.45 16.53
CA ASP A 27 21.29 12.35 17.27
C ASP A 27 22.25 11.36 16.57
N ALA A 28 21.74 10.23 16.08
CA ALA A 28 22.54 9.26 15.34
C ALA A 28 23.03 9.82 13.98
N ILE A 29 22.21 10.60 13.27
CA ILE A 29 22.59 11.25 12.00
C ILE A 29 23.71 12.27 12.24
N GLU A 30 23.67 13.04 13.32
CA GLU A 30 24.71 14.02 13.66
C GLU A 30 26.10 13.38 13.85
N LEU A 31 26.14 12.10 14.24
CA LEU A 31 27.39 11.33 14.38
C LEU A 31 27.91 10.77 13.03
N CYS A 32 27.16 10.92 11.94
CA CYS A 32 27.45 10.31 10.65
C CYS A 32 28.05 11.29 9.62
N SER A 33 29.37 11.35 9.50
CA SER A 33 30.07 12.12 8.45
C SER A 33 30.48 11.29 7.22
N ASN A 34 30.57 9.96 7.35
CA ASN A 34 30.99 9.04 6.30
C ASN A 34 30.21 7.72 6.37
N GLU A 35 30.52 6.80 5.45
CA GLU A 35 29.85 5.50 5.36
C GLU A 35 30.12 4.60 6.57
N ALA A 36 31.36 4.53 7.07
CA ALA A 36 31.71 3.73 8.25
C ALA A 36 30.92 4.17 9.51
N GLN A 37 30.72 5.48 9.67
CA GLN A 37 29.89 6.02 10.75
C GLN A 37 28.40 5.76 10.51
N THR A 38 27.93 5.83 9.26
CA THR A 38 26.55 5.44 8.90
C THR A 38 26.29 3.97 9.27
N ARG A 39 27.25 3.10 8.97
CA ARG A 39 27.22 1.69 9.34
C ARG A 39 27.12 1.51 10.86
N LYS A 40 28.00 2.16 11.62
CA LYS A 40 28.08 2.05 13.08
C LYS A 40 26.89 2.65 13.85
N PHE A 41 26.40 3.82 13.44
CA PHE A 41 25.42 4.59 14.23
C PHE A 41 23.98 4.45 13.73
N LEU A 42 23.76 3.99 12.49
CA LEU A 42 22.42 3.82 11.92
C LEU A 42 22.12 2.36 11.58
N ILE A 43 22.99 1.70 10.81
CA ILE A 43 22.72 0.36 10.27
C ILE A 43 22.85 -0.72 11.35
N GLU A 44 23.98 -0.80 12.06
CA GLU A 44 24.16 -1.80 13.13
C GLU A 44 23.08 -1.68 14.22
N PRO A 45 22.76 -0.47 14.75
CA PRO A 45 21.67 -0.31 15.71
C PRO A 45 20.32 -0.78 15.16
N PHE A 46 19.99 -0.51 13.89
CA PHE A 46 18.77 -1.01 13.28
C PHE A 46 18.66 -2.54 13.32
N PHE A 47 19.74 -3.25 12.99
CA PHE A 47 19.74 -4.71 13.10
C PHE A 47 19.72 -5.18 14.56
N PHE A 48 20.28 -4.42 15.52
CA PHE A 48 20.11 -4.72 16.95
C PHE A 48 18.65 -4.62 17.39
N LEU A 49 17.87 -3.67 16.84
CA LEU A 49 16.41 -3.60 17.07
C LEU A 49 15.69 -4.87 16.59
N LEU A 50 16.22 -5.52 15.56
CA LEU A 50 15.76 -6.79 15.00
C LEU A 50 16.37 -8.02 15.68
N ASN A 51 16.92 -7.86 16.90
CA ASN A 51 17.52 -8.92 17.72
C ASN A 51 18.74 -9.61 17.10
N TYR A 52 19.39 -9.00 16.11
CA TYR A 52 20.74 -9.40 15.74
C TYR A 52 21.74 -8.88 16.78
N VAL A 53 22.86 -9.58 16.94
CA VAL A 53 24.01 -9.14 17.72
C VAL A 53 25.22 -8.94 16.81
N SER A 54 26.29 -8.31 17.29
CA SER A 54 27.46 -7.97 16.46
C SER A 54 28.05 -9.16 15.69
N ASN A 55 28.01 -10.37 16.26
CA ASN A 55 28.53 -11.56 15.59
C ASN A 55 27.60 -12.11 14.48
N ASP A 56 26.34 -11.66 14.43
CA ASP A 56 25.41 -12.07 13.37
C ASP A 56 25.60 -11.23 12.10
N LEU A 57 26.08 -10.00 12.22
CA LEU A 57 26.43 -9.12 11.10
C LEU A 57 27.91 -9.30 10.78
N ILE A 58 28.21 -10.12 9.78
CA ILE A 58 29.58 -10.40 9.37
C ILE A 58 30.03 -9.27 8.44
N PRO A 59 30.95 -8.38 8.85
CA PRO A 59 31.43 -7.31 7.99
C PRO A 59 32.36 -7.86 6.91
N GLU A 60 32.51 -7.13 5.80
CA GLU A 60 33.52 -7.41 4.77
C GLU A 60 33.43 -8.87 4.25
N TYR A 61 32.19 -9.36 4.07
CA TYR A 61 31.91 -10.75 3.74
C TYR A 61 32.27 -11.05 2.28
N ASN A 62 32.92 -12.19 2.05
CA ASN A 62 33.33 -12.61 0.71
C ASN A 62 32.13 -13.13 -0.08
N ALA A 63 31.69 -12.36 -1.07
CA ALA A 63 30.59 -12.72 -1.97
C ALA A 63 31.13 -13.38 -3.25
N ASP A 64 31.72 -14.57 -3.10
CA ASP A 64 32.52 -15.22 -4.13
C ASP A 64 31.89 -16.48 -4.73
N PHE A 65 32.21 -16.72 -6.01
CA PHE A 65 32.03 -18.00 -6.70
C PHE A 65 33.30 -18.36 -7.50
N GLY A 66 34.05 -19.39 -7.06
CA GLY A 66 35.25 -19.89 -7.76
C GLY A 66 36.54 -19.09 -7.49
N ASP A 67 37.54 -19.21 -8.38
CA ASP A 67 38.91 -18.67 -8.22
C ASP A 67 39.07 -17.16 -8.52
N ARG A 68 37.99 -16.35 -8.47
CA ARG A 68 38.06 -14.90 -8.74
C ARG A 68 38.45 -14.12 -7.48
N ILE A 69 39.15 -12.99 -7.68
CA ILE A 69 39.58 -12.05 -6.63
C ILE A 69 38.36 -11.57 -5.84
N SER A 70 38.43 -11.74 -4.51
CA SER A 70 37.29 -11.63 -3.59
C SER A 70 36.62 -10.27 -3.64
N GLN A 71 35.36 -10.23 -4.04
CA GLN A 71 34.54 -9.02 -3.90
C GLN A 71 33.85 -9.06 -2.54
N LYS A 72 34.22 -8.11 -1.68
CA LYS A 72 33.67 -8.00 -0.33
C LYS A 72 32.46 -7.09 -0.32
N ILE A 73 31.41 -7.54 0.37
CA ILE A 73 30.21 -6.76 0.66
C ILE A 73 30.26 -6.26 2.11
N ASP A 74 29.62 -5.12 2.38
CA ASP A 74 29.68 -4.46 3.68
C ASP A 74 29.24 -5.34 4.84
N TYR A 75 28.08 -5.98 4.75
CA TYR A 75 27.64 -6.98 5.72
C TYR A 75 26.96 -8.18 5.07
N ALA A 76 27.06 -9.32 5.76
CA ALA A 76 26.21 -10.46 5.51
C ALA A 76 25.65 -11.02 6.84
N VAL A 77 24.44 -11.56 6.78
CA VAL A 77 23.84 -12.33 7.87
C VAL A 77 23.68 -13.77 7.41
N VAL A 78 24.32 -14.72 8.11
CA VAL A 78 24.21 -16.14 7.80
C VAL A 78 23.24 -16.82 8.75
N LEU A 79 22.12 -17.30 8.21
CA LEU A 79 21.03 -17.95 8.93
C LEU A 79 21.11 -19.47 8.76
N ASN A 80 20.85 -20.21 9.84
CA ASN A 80 20.78 -21.68 9.84
C ASN A 80 21.96 -22.38 9.14
N LYS A 81 23.16 -21.74 9.17
CA LYS A 81 24.39 -22.19 8.51
C LYS A 81 24.31 -22.34 6.98
N LYS A 82 23.26 -21.82 6.32
CA LYS A 82 23.09 -21.98 4.88
C LYS A 82 22.62 -20.72 4.18
N ASP A 83 21.52 -20.13 4.62
CA ASP A 83 20.92 -18.99 3.92
C ASP A 83 21.68 -17.70 4.28
N THR A 84 21.97 -16.88 3.28
CA THR A 84 22.70 -15.63 3.48
C THR A 84 21.82 -14.45 3.09
N ILE A 85 21.81 -13.40 3.92
CA ILE A 85 21.26 -12.09 3.56
C ILE A 85 22.44 -11.17 3.30
N LEU A 86 22.46 -10.57 2.12
CA LEU A 86 23.49 -9.63 1.71
C LEU A 86 23.04 -8.20 2.00
N ILE A 87 23.91 -7.37 2.57
CA ILE A 87 23.59 -5.99 2.93
C ILE A 87 24.68 -5.07 2.37
N GLU A 88 24.29 -4.24 1.41
CA GLU A 88 25.13 -3.15 0.87
C GLU A 88 24.75 -1.84 1.57
N ALA A 89 25.75 -1.17 2.15
CA ALA A 89 25.59 0.09 2.84
C ALA A 89 26.02 1.26 1.96
N LYS A 90 25.44 2.43 2.23
CA LYS A 90 25.85 3.72 1.68
C LYS A 90 25.84 4.77 2.78
N LYS A 91 26.48 5.90 2.54
CA LYS A 91 26.43 7.06 3.44
C LYS A 91 25.00 7.59 3.59
N HIS A 92 24.64 8.06 4.79
CA HIS A 92 23.26 8.45 5.14
C HIS A 92 22.59 9.48 4.21
N ASN A 93 23.37 10.39 3.63
CA ASN A 93 22.87 11.43 2.72
C ASN A 93 22.92 11.03 1.24
N SER A 94 23.39 9.83 0.93
CA SER A 94 23.39 9.27 -0.42
C SER A 94 22.00 8.78 -0.79
N ARG A 95 21.61 9.02 -2.05
CA ARG A 95 20.41 8.40 -2.63
C ARG A 95 20.71 6.96 -3.00
N LEU A 96 19.74 6.08 -2.77
CA LEU A 96 19.78 4.70 -3.23
C LEU A 96 19.23 4.67 -4.66
N THR A 97 20.09 4.45 -5.65
CA THR A 97 19.74 4.44 -7.08
C THR A 97 19.97 3.06 -7.69
N ASP A 98 19.59 2.91 -8.96
CA ASP A 98 19.79 1.66 -9.71
C ASP A 98 21.27 1.32 -9.88
N LYS A 99 22.17 2.32 -9.76
CA LYS A 99 23.62 2.10 -9.75
C LYS A 99 24.04 1.27 -8.54
N GLU A 100 23.61 1.66 -7.33
CA GLU A 100 23.94 0.92 -6.11
C GLU A 100 23.23 -0.44 -6.06
N ALA A 101 22.01 -0.54 -6.60
CA ALA A 101 21.32 -1.82 -6.76
C ALA A 101 22.08 -2.74 -7.73
N GLY A 102 22.63 -2.22 -8.83
CA GLY A 102 23.47 -2.97 -9.76
C GLY A 102 24.75 -3.50 -9.12
N GLN A 103 25.37 -2.72 -8.22
CA GLN A 103 26.51 -3.19 -7.42
C GLN A 103 26.09 -4.35 -6.51
N LEU A 104 24.97 -4.20 -5.79
CA LEU A 104 24.41 -5.25 -4.94
C LEU A 104 24.10 -6.55 -5.73
N ASN A 105 23.57 -6.42 -6.95
CA ASN A 105 23.30 -7.55 -7.84
C ASN A 105 24.57 -8.34 -8.18
N GLY A 106 25.71 -7.66 -8.33
CA GLY A 106 27.00 -8.31 -8.57
C GLY A 106 27.38 -9.28 -7.45
N TYR A 107 27.26 -8.85 -6.19
CA TYR A 107 27.50 -9.71 -5.02
C TYR A 107 26.45 -10.83 -4.90
N PHE A 108 25.19 -10.50 -5.19
CA PHE A 108 24.07 -11.42 -5.08
C PHE A 108 24.18 -12.60 -6.05
N ASN A 109 24.53 -12.34 -7.32
CA ASN A 109 24.72 -13.36 -8.34
C ASN A 109 25.80 -14.38 -7.97
N ASN A 110 26.87 -13.93 -7.30
CA ASN A 110 27.96 -14.80 -6.87
C ASN A 110 27.63 -15.59 -5.58
N THR A 111 26.60 -15.19 -4.82
CA THR A 111 26.27 -15.81 -3.53
C THR A 111 25.04 -16.72 -3.68
N LYS A 112 25.23 -17.96 -4.15
CA LYS A 112 24.14 -18.89 -4.49
C LYS A 112 23.14 -19.23 -3.37
N ASN A 113 23.55 -19.12 -2.11
CA ASN A 113 22.64 -19.34 -0.97
C ASN A 113 21.93 -18.05 -0.51
N SER A 114 22.13 -16.94 -1.22
CA SER A 114 21.42 -15.69 -0.97
C SER A 114 20.09 -15.69 -1.71
N LYS A 115 19.04 -15.34 -0.99
CA LYS A 115 17.68 -15.13 -1.53
C LYS A 115 17.10 -13.76 -1.20
N ILE A 116 17.79 -13.03 -0.33
CA ILE A 116 17.39 -11.71 0.11
C ILE A 116 18.62 -10.81 0.07
N ALA A 117 18.44 -9.61 -0.47
CA ALA A 117 19.46 -8.56 -0.48
C ALA A 117 18.88 -7.26 0.09
N ILE A 118 19.69 -6.50 0.80
CA ILE A 118 19.29 -5.23 1.41
C ILE A 118 20.24 -4.14 0.92
N LEU A 119 19.69 -3.09 0.33
CA LEU A 119 20.43 -1.86 0.04
C LEU A 119 19.97 -0.78 1.02
N THR A 120 20.90 -0.16 1.74
CA THR A 120 20.55 0.82 2.76
C THR A 120 21.53 1.99 2.88
N ASN A 121 21.02 3.16 3.26
CA ASN A 121 21.83 4.28 3.72
C ASN A 121 21.68 4.51 5.24
N GLY A 122 21.20 3.52 5.99
CA GLY A 122 20.92 3.64 7.41
C GLY A 122 19.61 4.35 7.76
N ILE A 123 19.01 5.12 6.85
CA ILE A 123 17.68 5.75 7.05
C ILE A 123 16.61 5.01 6.24
N SER A 124 16.90 4.72 4.97
CA SER A 124 16.05 3.96 4.06
C SER A 124 16.66 2.57 3.81
N TYR A 125 15.82 1.54 3.86
CA TYR A 125 16.17 0.14 3.64
C TYR A 125 15.32 -0.39 2.49
N ARG A 126 15.95 -0.92 1.46
CA ARG A 126 15.30 -1.53 0.30
C ARG A 126 15.61 -3.02 0.28
N PHE A 127 14.58 -3.84 0.37
CA PHE A 127 14.67 -5.29 0.42
C PHE A 127 14.34 -5.88 -0.95
N TYR A 128 15.26 -6.69 -1.46
CA TYR A 128 15.19 -7.32 -2.77
C TYR A 128 15.21 -8.84 -2.64
N SER A 129 14.59 -9.51 -3.60
CA SER A 129 14.56 -10.96 -3.77
C SER A 129 14.91 -11.29 -5.23
N ASP A 130 14.97 -12.58 -5.58
CA ASP A 130 15.23 -13.09 -6.92
C ASP A 130 14.03 -13.83 -7.51
N VAL A 131 12.85 -13.18 -7.47
CA VAL A 131 11.59 -13.82 -7.87
C VAL A 131 11.55 -14.05 -9.38
N LEU A 132 11.97 -13.06 -10.16
CA LEU A 132 11.87 -13.10 -11.62
C LEU A 132 12.92 -14.03 -12.24
N GLU A 133 14.17 -13.91 -11.79
CA GLU A 133 15.30 -14.69 -12.29
C GLU A 133 16.18 -15.19 -11.12
N PRO A 134 16.47 -16.50 -11.03
CA PRO A 134 17.28 -17.02 -9.93
C PRO A 134 18.67 -16.39 -9.86
N ASN A 135 19.07 -15.94 -8.67
CA ASN A 135 20.34 -15.27 -8.39
C ASN A 135 20.52 -13.90 -9.08
N VAL A 136 19.43 -13.28 -9.53
CA VAL A 136 19.43 -11.89 -10.02
C VAL A 136 18.41 -11.13 -9.19
N ILE A 137 18.81 -10.02 -8.56
CA ILE A 137 17.87 -9.24 -7.77
C ILE A 137 16.80 -8.61 -8.69
N ASP A 138 15.55 -8.62 -8.24
CA ASP A 138 14.46 -7.99 -8.97
C ASP A 138 14.70 -6.47 -9.14
N GLY A 139 14.25 -5.90 -10.26
CA GLY A 139 14.50 -4.49 -10.59
C GLY A 139 13.88 -3.49 -9.61
N LYS A 140 12.86 -3.91 -8.85
CA LYS A 140 12.23 -3.11 -7.78
C LYS A 140 12.30 -3.89 -6.45
N PRO A 141 12.52 -3.20 -5.32
CA PRO A 141 12.44 -3.85 -4.01
C PRO A 141 10.99 -4.27 -3.71
N PHE A 142 10.80 -5.43 -3.11
CA PHE A 142 9.48 -5.90 -2.69
C PHE A 142 9.03 -5.28 -1.37
N PHE A 143 9.97 -4.72 -0.59
CA PHE A 143 9.68 -4.01 0.64
C PHE A 143 10.66 -2.85 0.83
N CYS A 144 10.14 -1.70 1.27
CA CYS A 144 10.93 -0.52 1.61
C CYS A 144 10.56 -0.07 3.02
N PHE A 145 11.57 0.17 3.86
CA PHE A 145 11.38 0.67 5.21
C PHE A 145 12.16 1.97 5.41
N ASN A 146 11.54 2.98 6.02
CA ASN A 146 12.17 4.28 6.26
C ASN A 146 12.09 4.63 7.75
N LEU A 147 13.24 4.75 8.42
CA LEU A 147 13.30 5.04 9.86
C LEU A 147 12.75 6.41 10.25
N SER A 148 12.75 7.36 9.33
CA SER A 148 12.15 8.69 9.55
C SER A 148 10.63 8.72 9.33
N SER A 149 10.06 7.70 8.68
CA SER A 149 8.61 7.63 8.41
C SER A 149 8.19 6.20 8.06
N TYR A 150 7.38 5.59 8.92
CA TYR A 150 6.84 4.25 8.72
C TYR A 150 5.42 4.13 9.28
N THR A 151 4.69 3.14 8.80
CA THR A 151 3.31 2.81 9.21
C THR A 151 3.29 1.54 10.07
N ASP A 152 2.14 1.24 10.68
CA ASP A 152 1.96 -0.03 11.42
C ASP A 152 2.13 -1.26 10.53
N ARG A 153 1.72 -1.18 9.25
CA ARG A 153 1.90 -2.27 8.26
C ARG A 153 3.37 -2.51 7.94
N ASP A 154 4.17 -1.45 7.94
CA ASP A 154 5.61 -1.57 7.72
C ASP A 154 6.27 -2.31 8.89
N ILE A 155 5.82 -2.09 10.12
CA ILE A 155 6.31 -2.81 11.31
C ILE A 155 5.90 -4.29 11.25
N GLU A 156 4.65 -4.57 10.88
CA GLU A 156 4.15 -5.95 10.67
C GLU A 156 4.93 -6.71 9.58
N THR A 157 5.45 -6.00 8.59
CA THR A 157 6.32 -6.59 7.56
C THR A 157 7.75 -6.73 8.07
N LEU A 158 8.28 -5.68 8.70
CA LEU A 158 9.67 -5.63 9.18
C LEU A 158 9.96 -6.68 10.26
N ILE A 159 9.01 -6.98 11.15
CA ILE A 159 9.18 -8.00 12.20
C ILE A 159 9.48 -9.40 11.62
N LYS A 160 9.13 -9.67 10.35
CA LYS A 160 9.51 -10.92 9.66
C LYS A 160 11.03 -11.06 9.47
N PHE A 161 11.77 -9.95 9.54
CA PHE A 161 13.24 -9.94 9.43
C PHE A 161 13.93 -10.01 10.80
N ASP A 162 13.20 -10.01 11.92
CA ASP A 162 13.74 -10.20 13.26
C ASP A 162 14.38 -11.58 13.39
N LYS A 163 15.58 -11.66 13.94
CA LYS A 163 16.36 -12.90 14.08
C LYS A 163 15.57 -14.05 14.71
N ARG A 164 14.64 -13.74 15.62
CA ARG A 164 13.83 -14.74 16.34
C ARG A 164 12.75 -15.39 15.46
N PHE A 165 12.31 -14.70 14.40
CA PHE A 165 11.16 -15.09 13.58
C PHE A 165 11.51 -15.31 12.11
N ILE A 166 12.71 -14.91 11.68
CA ILE A 166 13.08 -14.89 10.27
C ILE A 166 13.01 -16.27 9.62
N LYS A 167 12.27 -16.32 8.50
CA LYS A 167 12.19 -17.47 7.62
C LYS A 167 12.26 -17.00 6.18
N ILE A 168 13.39 -17.27 5.54
CA ILE A 168 13.68 -16.85 4.15
C ILE A 168 12.57 -17.26 3.19
N LYS A 169 12.09 -18.51 3.31
CA LYS A 169 11.00 -19.00 2.46
C LYS A 169 9.72 -18.15 2.54
N GLU A 170 9.27 -17.80 3.74
CA GLU A 170 8.04 -17.00 3.94
C GLU A 170 8.22 -15.54 3.44
N ILE A 171 9.45 -15.01 3.54
CA ILE A 171 9.77 -13.68 3.01
C ILE A 171 9.80 -13.70 1.48
N VAL A 172 10.41 -14.71 0.87
CA VAL A 172 10.42 -14.88 -0.59
C VAL A 172 8.99 -15.08 -1.12
N GLU A 173 8.14 -15.82 -0.42
CA GLU A 173 6.71 -15.93 -0.76
C GLU A 173 6.01 -14.55 -0.73
N THR A 174 6.34 -13.70 0.26
CA THR A 174 5.83 -12.31 0.30
C THR A 174 6.34 -11.48 -0.90
N ALA A 175 7.60 -11.66 -1.30
CA ALA A 175 8.15 -11.00 -2.48
C ALA A 175 7.47 -11.47 -3.77
N GLN A 176 7.19 -12.78 -3.88
CA GLN A 176 6.48 -13.38 -5.00
C GLN A 176 5.07 -12.79 -5.17
N GLU A 177 4.34 -12.61 -4.06
CA GLU A 177 3.02 -11.99 -4.07
C GLU A 177 3.09 -10.53 -4.54
N ALA A 178 4.07 -9.75 -4.06
CA ALA A 178 4.27 -8.37 -4.50
C ALA A 178 4.59 -8.27 -5.99
N VAL A 179 5.50 -9.12 -6.49
CA VAL A 179 5.83 -9.18 -7.93
C VAL A 179 4.62 -9.60 -8.75
N PHE A 180 3.84 -10.58 -8.29
CA PHE A 180 2.63 -11.02 -8.97
C PHE A 180 1.59 -9.89 -9.09
N ILE A 181 1.32 -9.16 -8.01
CA ILE A 181 0.37 -8.04 -8.03
C ILE A 181 0.81 -6.99 -9.05
N GLN A 182 2.08 -6.59 -9.00
CA GLN A 182 2.62 -5.60 -9.92
C GLN A 182 2.56 -6.07 -11.39
N ASP A 183 2.99 -7.30 -11.66
CA ASP A 183 3.00 -7.86 -13.02
C ASP A 183 1.59 -8.02 -13.57
N PHE A 184 0.63 -8.40 -12.73
CA PHE A 184 -0.79 -8.43 -13.09
C PHE A 184 -1.32 -7.03 -13.45
N GLU A 185 -1.05 -6.01 -12.62
CA GLU A 185 -1.47 -4.64 -12.86
C GLU A 185 -0.87 -4.07 -14.17
N ASP A 186 0.44 -4.23 -14.34
CA ASP A 186 1.17 -3.76 -15.52
C ASP A 186 0.69 -4.47 -16.80
N THR A 187 0.47 -5.79 -16.73
CA THR A 187 -0.02 -6.59 -17.85
C THR A 187 -1.46 -6.24 -18.21
N LEU A 188 -2.34 -6.08 -17.21
CA LEU A 188 -3.72 -5.67 -17.43
C LEU A 188 -3.76 -4.26 -18.04
N PHE A 189 -2.98 -3.31 -17.52
CA PHE A 189 -2.88 -1.98 -18.07
C PHE A 189 -2.39 -2.01 -19.53
N LYS A 190 -1.35 -2.80 -19.83
CA LYS A 190 -0.84 -2.99 -21.19
C LYS A 190 -1.92 -3.51 -22.14
N GLU A 191 -2.71 -4.50 -21.74
CA GLU A 191 -3.83 -5.03 -22.50
C GLU A 191 -4.97 -4.00 -22.68
N LEU A 192 -5.16 -3.07 -21.75
CA LEU A 192 -6.16 -2.01 -21.90
C LEU A 192 -5.68 -0.86 -22.81
N VAL A 193 -4.36 -0.62 -22.91
CA VAL A 193 -3.78 0.40 -23.80
C VAL A 193 -3.62 -0.14 -25.23
N VAL A 194 -3.14 -1.38 -25.36
CA VAL A 194 -2.97 -2.08 -26.64
C VAL A 194 -3.62 -3.47 -26.54
N PRO A 195 -4.95 -3.57 -26.75
CA PRO A 195 -5.67 -4.83 -26.64
C PRO A 195 -5.13 -5.92 -27.56
N SER A 196 -4.78 -7.07 -26.98
CA SER A 196 -4.37 -8.22 -27.77
C SER A 196 -5.55 -8.84 -28.52
N LYS A 197 -5.24 -9.56 -29.60
CA LYS A 197 -6.24 -10.35 -30.34
C LYS A 197 -6.97 -11.35 -29.45
N ASP A 198 -6.30 -11.92 -28.45
CA ASP A 198 -6.89 -12.88 -27.52
C ASP A 198 -7.89 -12.22 -26.56
N LEU A 199 -7.57 -11.04 -26.02
CA LEU A 199 -8.53 -10.24 -25.25
C LEU A 199 -9.77 -9.92 -26.09
N LEU A 200 -9.58 -9.41 -27.31
CA LEU A 200 -10.68 -9.09 -28.23
C LEU A 200 -11.52 -10.32 -28.55
N LYS A 201 -10.89 -11.48 -28.73
CA LYS A 201 -11.56 -12.75 -29.03
C LYS A 201 -12.44 -13.22 -27.86
N ILE A 202 -11.95 -13.10 -26.62
CA ILE A 202 -12.73 -13.45 -25.43
C ILE A 202 -13.96 -12.54 -25.29
N ILE A 203 -13.77 -11.22 -25.46
CA ILE A 203 -14.87 -10.25 -25.41
C ILE A 203 -15.90 -10.57 -26.49
N HIS A 204 -15.48 -10.70 -27.76
CA HIS A 204 -16.37 -10.98 -28.89
C HIS A 204 -17.15 -12.29 -28.71
N ARG A 205 -16.50 -13.35 -28.21
CA ARG A 205 -17.16 -14.64 -27.94
C ARG A 205 -18.31 -14.52 -26.94
N ASN A 206 -18.14 -13.66 -25.93
CA ASN A 206 -19.08 -13.45 -24.83
C ASN A 206 -20.17 -12.40 -25.14
N MET A 207 -20.10 -11.71 -26.29
CA MET A 207 -21.16 -10.81 -26.72
C MET A 207 -22.41 -11.59 -27.15
N ASN A 208 -23.58 -11.10 -26.76
CA ASN A 208 -24.87 -11.65 -27.22
C ASN A 208 -25.12 -11.33 -28.70
N PHE A 209 -24.73 -10.13 -29.15
CA PHE A 209 -24.74 -9.76 -30.56
C PHE A 209 -23.39 -10.12 -31.19
N LYS A 210 -23.41 -11.05 -32.15
CA LYS A 210 -22.19 -11.58 -32.77
C LYS A 210 -22.08 -11.10 -34.22
N THR A 211 -20.94 -10.49 -34.54
CA THR A 211 -20.53 -10.22 -35.92
C THR A 211 -19.46 -11.24 -36.36
N LYS A 212 -18.92 -11.08 -37.58
CA LYS A 212 -17.73 -11.83 -37.98
C LYS A 212 -16.50 -11.25 -37.27
N PHE A 213 -15.70 -12.10 -36.62
CA PHE A 213 -14.43 -11.69 -36.00
C PHE A 213 -13.33 -11.54 -37.07
N ASN A 214 -13.33 -10.41 -37.76
CA ASN A 214 -12.36 -10.02 -38.80
C ASN A 214 -11.52 -8.81 -38.36
N GLU A 215 -10.58 -8.34 -39.20
CA GLU A 215 -9.71 -7.19 -38.89
C GLU A 215 -10.50 -5.90 -38.65
N GLU A 216 -11.53 -5.64 -39.46
CA GLU A 216 -12.37 -4.46 -39.33
C GLU A 216 -13.09 -4.41 -37.95
N THR A 217 -13.64 -5.55 -37.51
CA THR A 217 -14.29 -5.66 -36.20
C THR A 217 -13.27 -5.52 -35.07
N GLN A 218 -12.07 -6.08 -35.21
CA GLN A 218 -10.99 -5.92 -34.24
C GLN A 218 -10.59 -4.43 -34.08
N LEU A 219 -10.40 -3.70 -35.18
CA LEU A 219 -10.07 -2.27 -35.15
C LEU A 219 -11.16 -1.44 -34.49
N LYS A 220 -12.44 -1.74 -34.76
CA LYS A 220 -13.59 -1.11 -34.10
C LYS A 220 -13.59 -1.40 -32.59
N MET A 221 -13.30 -2.63 -32.17
CA MET A 221 -13.22 -2.97 -30.75
C MET A 221 -12.07 -2.24 -30.05
N ILE A 222 -10.90 -2.16 -30.70
CA ILE A 222 -9.74 -1.41 -30.17
C ILE A 222 -10.09 0.06 -29.96
N SER A 223 -10.74 0.73 -30.93
CA SER A 223 -11.09 2.15 -30.78
C SER A 223 -12.14 2.42 -29.69
N LEU A 224 -12.98 1.44 -29.39
CA LEU A 224 -13.95 1.51 -28.29
C LEU A 224 -13.29 1.35 -26.92
N ILE A 225 -12.20 0.58 -26.79
CA ILE A 225 -11.42 0.44 -25.56
C ILE A 225 -10.58 1.71 -25.36
N ASN A 226 -11.25 2.77 -24.93
CA ASN A 226 -10.65 4.06 -24.64
C ASN A 226 -11.02 4.54 -23.23
N SER A 227 -10.40 5.64 -22.79
CA SER A 227 -10.59 6.19 -21.43
C SER A 227 -12.05 6.47 -21.08
N SER A 228 -12.88 6.90 -22.03
CA SER A 228 -14.30 7.18 -21.79
C SER A 228 -15.08 5.89 -21.49
N LEU A 229 -14.80 4.80 -22.23
CA LEU A 229 -15.39 3.49 -21.95
C LEU A 229 -14.90 2.95 -20.61
N LEU A 230 -13.59 3.04 -20.32
CA LEU A 230 -13.02 2.52 -19.08
C LEU A 230 -13.59 3.22 -17.85
N LYS A 231 -13.77 4.54 -17.90
CA LYS A 231 -14.45 5.29 -16.83
C LYS A 231 -15.88 4.81 -16.62
N ASN A 232 -16.66 4.71 -17.71
CA ASN A 232 -18.03 4.22 -17.64
C ASN A 232 -18.13 2.78 -17.09
N ILE A 233 -17.16 1.91 -17.41
CA ILE A 233 -17.10 0.54 -16.86
C ILE A 233 -16.70 0.55 -15.39
N TYR A 234 -15.74 1.38 -14.99
CA TYR A 234 -15.36 1.56 -13.59
C TYR A 234 -16.55 2.00 -12.74
N ASP A 235 -17.29 3.04 -13.17
CA ASP A 235 -18.47 3.54 -12.44
C ASP A 235 -19.52 2.42 -12.28
N LYS A 236 -19.78 1.65 -13.36
CA LYS A 236 -20.68 0.49 -13.29
C LYS A 236 -20.16 -0.63 -12.38
N LYS A 237 -18.85 -0.87 -12.35
CA LYS A 237 -18.21 -1.88 -11.50
C LYS A 237 -18.35 -1.50 -10.02
N VAL A 238 -18.05 -0.25 -9.66
CA VAL A 238 -18.23 0.26 -8.30
C VAL A 238 -19.68 0.09 -7.84
N LEU A 239 -20.65 0.44 -8.68
CA LEU A 239 -22.06 0.24 -8.39
C LEU A 239 -22.43 -1.24 -8.24
N ALA A 240 -21.88 -2.13 -9.07
CA ALA A 240 -22.13 -3.57 -8.97
C ALA A 240 -21.55 -4.15 -7.66
N GLU A 241 -20.34 -3.73 -7.27
CA GLU A 241 -19.64 -4.15 -6.05
C GLU A 241 -20.36 -3.69 -4.77
N ALA A 242 -20.91 -2.47 -4.80
CA ALA A 242 -21.77 -1.95 -3.73
C ALA A 242 -23.04 -2.81 -3.55
N ASN A 243 -23.63 -3.27 -4.66
CA ASN A 243 -24.83 -4.12 -4.63
C ASN A 243 -24.52 -5.59 -4.26
N SER A 244 -23.31 -6.10 -4.52
CA SER A 244 -22.94 -7.51 -4.29
C SER A 244 -22.38 -7.81 -2.91
N ASN A 245 -22.27 -6.81 -2.00
CA ASN A 245 -21.71 -6.95 -0.64
C ASN A 245 -20.28 -7.52 -0.57
N SER A 246 -19.55 -7.57 -1.70
CA SER A 246 -18.25 -8.24 -1.78
C SER A 246 -17.07 -7.34 -1.37
N LEU A 247 -17.25 -6.02 -1.32
CA LEU A 247 -16.22 -5.06 -0.96
C LEU A 247 -16.75 -4.07 0.08
N GLY A 248 -16.87 -4.52 1.34
CA GLY A 248 -16.99 -3.63 2.50
C GLY A 248 -17.93 -2.42 2.33
N ILE A 249 -17.55 -1.29 2.93
CA ILE A 249 -18.24 -0.01 2.84
C ILE A 249 -17.42 0.83 1.84
N ILE A 250 -18.00 1.21 0.69
CA ILE A 250 -17.34 2.03 -0.34
C ILE A 250 -18.00 3.41 -0.35
N THR A 251 -17.25 4.42 0.07
CA THR A 251 -17.69 5.81 0.00
C THR A 251 -17.52 6.34 -1.42
N THR A 252 -18.63 6.75 -2.03
CA THR A 252 -18.68 7.27 -3.41
C THR A 252 -18.36 8.76 -3.48
N ASP A 253 -17.89 9.23 -4.64
CA ASP A 253 -17.66 10.67 -4.88
C ASP A 253 -18.93 11.51 -4.67
N LEU A 254 -20.10 10.92 -4.98
CA LEU A 254 -21.41 11.55 -4.80
C LEU A 254 -21.70 11.81 -3.31
N GLU A 255 -21.38 10.85 -2.44
CA GLU A 255 -21.53 10.99 -0.99
C GLU A 255 -20.53 12.01 -0.41
N ILE A 256 -19.29 12.01 -0.89
CA ILE A 256 -18.29 13.03 -0.52
C ILE A 256 -18.76 14.43 -0.94
N GLN A 257 -19.30 14.58 -2.15
CA GLN A 257 -19.84 15.85 -2.63
C GLN A 257 -21.02 16.32 -1.76
N ALA A 258 -21.98 15.43 -1.49
CA ALA A 258 -23.12 15.74 -0.62
C ALA A 258 -22.69 16.12 0.80
N TYR A 259 -21.70 15.41 1.37
CA TYR A 259 -21.10 15.75 2.65
C TYR A 259 -20.52 17.16 2.65
N HIS A 260 -19.72 17.51 1.65
CA HIS A 260 -19.14 18.85 1.56
C HIS A 260 -20.19 19.95 1.40
N THR A 261 -21.25 19.69 0.62
CA THR A 261 -22.39 20.60 0.49
C THR A 261 -23.09 20.80 1.84
N ILE A 262 -23.46 19.71 2.52
CA ILE A 262 -24.15 19.76 3.82
C ILE A 262 -23.28 20.45 4.87
N ARG A 263 -21.99 20.10 4.94
CA ARG A 263 -21.03 20.74 5.86
C ARG A 263 -20.97 22.24 5.59
N THR A 264 -20.88 22.66 4.33
CA THR A 264 -20.86 24.07 3.93
C THR A 264 -22.15 24.81 4.32
N LEU A 265 -23.31 24.19 4.11
CA LEU A 265 -24.59 24.76 4.49
C LEU A 265 -24.71 24.99 6.00
N ILE A 266 -24.20 24.05 6.81
CA ILE A 266 -24.28 24.11 8.27
C ILE A 266 -23.32 25.15 8.86
N ILE A 267 -22.05 25.18 8.41
CA ILE A 267 -21.02 26.07 8.97
C ILE A 267 -21.22 27.56 8.64
N GLN A 268 -22.13 27.88 7.72
CA GLN A 268 -22.58 29.27 7.54
C GLN A 268 -23.19 29.84 8.83
N ASN A 269 -23.67 28.98 9.73
CA ASN A 269 -24.01 29.36 11.08
C ASN A 269 -22.76 29.39 11.99
N LYS A 270 -22.34 30.59 12.39
CA LYS A 270 -21.12 30.83 13.19
C LYS A 270 -21.07 30.11 14.55
N LYS A 271 -22.20 29.57 15.04
CA LYS A 271 -22.25 28.79 16.29
C LYS A 271 -21.73 27.36 16.13
N ILE A 272 -21.47 26.90 14.90
CA ILE A 272 -21.13 25.51 14.60
C ILE A 272 -19.72 25.45 14.00
N ASP A 273 -18.80 24.80 14.70
CA ASP A 273 -17.44 24.58 14.20
C ASP A 273 -17.42 23.48 13.13
N LYS A 274 -16.75 23.76 12.01
CA LYS A 274 -16.55 22.84 10.89
C LYS A 274 -15.89 21.53 11.29
N GLU A 275 -15.07 21.52 12.36
CA GLU A 275 -14.34 20.32 12.79
C GLU A 275 -15.23 19.30 13.50
N ARG A 276 -16.40 19.74 13.98
CA ARG A 276 -17.35 18.88 14.69
C ARG A 276 -18.25 18.06 13.76
N ILE A 277 -18.39 18.47 12.50
CA ILE A 277 -19.20 17.75 11.52
C ILE A 277 -18.33 16.67 10.89
N LYS A 278 -18.64 15.41 11.17
CA LYS A 278 -17.95 14.24 10.63
C LYS A 278 -18.94 13.34 9.90
N PHE A 279 -18.44 12.53 8.98
CA PHE A 279 -19.22 11.49 8.33
C PHE A 279 -18.72 10.11 8.72
N LYS A 280 -19.63 9.15 8.66
CA LYS A 280 -19.33 7.73 8.75
C LYS A 280 -20.18 7.01 7.74
N ASP A 281 -19.51 6.31 6.85
CA ASP A 281 -20.17 5.54 5.83
C ASP A 281 -20.64 4.18 6.40
N PHE A 282 -21.81 3.73 5.98
CA PHE A 282 -22.37 2.43 6.29
C PHE A 282 -22.89 1.80 5.00
N LYS A 283 -22.94 0.47 5.00
CA LYS A 283 -23.37 -0.35 3.86
C LYS A 283 -24.67 0.05 3.16
N SER A 284 -25.57 0.73 3.86
CA SER A 284 -26.89 1.11 3.32
C SER A 284 -27.17 2.61 3.37
N PHE A 285 -26.30 3.39 4.03
CA PHE A 285 -26.50 4.83 4.15
C PHE A 285 -25.21 5.51 4.62
N PHE A 286 -25.04 6.74 4.17
CA PHE A 286 -23.95 7.60 4.57
C PHE A 286 -24.41 8.52 5.70
N ASN A 287 -23.81 8.41 6.89
CA ASN A 287 -24.23 9.12 8.09
C ASN A 287 -23.40 10.39 8.32
N ILE A 288 -24.05 11.50 8.61
CA ILE A 288 -23.39 12.76 9.00
C ILE A 288 -23.78 13.08 10.44
N SER A 289 -22.80 13.28 11.31
CA SER A 289 -22.99 13.42 12.76
C SER A 289 -22.06 14.45 13.39
N ILE A 290 -22.39 14.86 14.61
CA ILE A 290 -21.57 15.75 15.43
C ILE A 290 -20.61 14.94 16.31
N ASP A 291 -19.34 15.35 16.33
CA ASP A 291 -18.27 14.80 17.18
C ASP A 291 -18.11 13.26 17.05
N ASP A 292 -18.36 12.73 15.84
CA ASP A 292 -18.35 11.28 15.55
C ASP A 292 -19.26 10.45 16.48
N ASN A 293 -20.34 11.06 16.97
CA ASN A 293 -21.29 10.42 17.88
C ASN A 293 -22.56 9.97 17.14
N SER A 294 -22.78 8.66 17.07
CA SER A 294 -23.94 8.04 16.42
C SER A 294 -25.30 8.42 17.05
N LYS A 295 -25.32 8.90 18.30
CA LYS A 295 -26.53 9.45 18.93
C LYS A 295 -26.81 10.90 18.53
N LYS A 296 -25.83 11.59 17.94
CA LYS A 296 -25.90 12.96 17.44
C LYS A 296 -25.88 13.00 15.91
N THR A 297 -26.72 12.19 15.27
CA THR A 297 -26.90 12.19 13.82
C THR A 297 -27.65 13.44 13.35
N ILE A 298 -27.00 14.21 12.47
CA ILE A 298 -27.56 15.36 11.78
C ILE A 298 -28.50 14.85 10.67
N CYS A 299 -27.98 13.99 9.80
CA CYS A 299 -28.74 13.40 8.69
C CYS A 299 -28.11 12.10 8.19
N LYS A 300 -28.88 11.37 7.39
CA LYS A 300 -28.43 10.18 6.65
C LYS A 300 -28.73 10.37 5.17
N LEU A 301 -27.81 9.95 4.32
CA LEU A 301 -27.98 9.92 2.87
C LEU A 301 -28.09 8.47 2.43
N ASP A 302 -29.10 8.17 1.63
CA ASP A 302 -29.28 6.87 0.97
C ASP A 302 -29.33 7.16 -0.53
N PHE A 303 -28.18 6.97 -1.18
CA PHE A 303 -28.01 7.20 -2.61
C PHE A 303 -27.92 5.85 -3.30
N ASN A 304 -29.03 5.41 -3.88
CA ASN A 304 -29.08 4.21 -4.70
C ASN A 304 -29.37 4.55 -6.16
N ASN A 305 -29.16 3.59 -7.07
CA ASN A 305 -29.26 3.77 -8.53
C ASN A 305 -30.59 4.36 -9.05
N SER A 306 -31.64 4.38 -8.22
CA SER A 306 -32.97 4.86 -8.62
C SER A 306 -33.46 6.09 -7.86
N LYS A 307 -32.90 6.36 -6.67
CA LYS A 307 -33.39 7.37 -5.74
C LYS A 307 -32.24 7.90 -4.89
N MET A 308 -32.10 9.23 -4.85
CA MET A 308 -31.32 9.89 -3.82
C MET A 308 -32.26 10.32 -2.70
N LYS A 309 -31.88 10.03 -1.46
CA LYS A 309 -32.73 10.29 -0.30
C LYS A 309 -31.91 10.91 0.83
N LEU A 310 -32.44 11.99 1.38
CA LEU A 310 -31.94 12.64 2.60
C LEU A 310 -32.91 12.33 3.74
N SER A 311 -32.40 11.84 4.86
CA SER A 311 -33.20 11.59 6.07
C SER A 311 -32.74 12.52 7.19
N ILE A 312 -33.64 13.35 7.71
CA ILE A 312 -33.38 14.26 8.85
C ILE A 312 -34.44 13.96 9.90
N ASP A 313 -34.03 13.55 11.10
CA ASP A 313 -34.91 13.24 12.23
C ASP A 313 -36.06 12.27 11.87
N ASN A 314 -35.69 11.15 11.23
CA ASN A 314 -36.61 10.13 10.71
C ASN A 314 -37.62 10.62 9.66
N THR A 315 -37.46 11.85 9.15
CA THR A 315 -38.22 12.36 8.02
C THR A 315 -37.41 12.25 6.74
N ASP A 316 -38.03 11.67 5.73
CA ASP A 316 -37.40 11.29 4.48
C ASP A 316 -37.72 12.30 3.36
N TYR A 317 -36.69 12.69 2.61
CA TYR A 317 -36.76 13.64 1.51
C TYR A 317 -36.13 13.03 0.27
N VAL A 318 -36.89 12.92 -0.82
CA VAL A 318 -36.36 12.48 -2.12
C VAL A 318 -35.66 13.66 -2.80
N LEU A 319 -34.51 13.38 -3.39
CA LEU A 319 -33.69 14.32 -4.13
C LEU A 319 -33.60 13.85 -5.59
N ASP A 320 -33.79 14.78 -6.53
CA ASP A 320 -33.58 14.52 -7.96
C ASP A 320 -32.15 14.89 -8.37
N HIS A 321 -31.55 15.88 -7.69
CA HIS A 321 -30.15 16.30 -7.87
C HIS A 321 -29.49 16.62 -6.51
N ILE A 322 -28.15 16.58 -6.43
CA ILE A 322 -27.40 16.97 -5.21
C ILE A 322 -27.76 18.39 -4.77
N ASP A 323 -28.00 19.29 -5.72
CA ASP A 323 -28.31 20.70 -5.44
C ASP A 323 -29.61 20.86 -4.64
N ASP A 324 -30.50 19.86 -4.63
CA ASP A 324 -31.71 19.85 -3.81
C ASP A 324 -31.41 19.91 -2.31
N LEU A 325 -30.20 19.53 -1.88
CA LEU A 325 -29.75 19.69 -0.50
C LEU A 325 -29.86 21.14 0.00
N MET A 326 -29.72 22.13 -0.90
CA MET A 326 -29.87 23.54 -0.56
C MET A 326 -31.28 23.87 -0.03
N LYS A 327 -32.31 23.16 -0.49
CA LYS A 327 -33.71 23.34 -0.06
C LYS A 327 -33.91 22.98 1.42
N TYR A 328 -33.01 22.17 1.99
CA TYR A 328 -33.11 21.64 3.35
C TYR A 328 -32.15 22.29 4.35
N LYS A 329 -31.49 23.40 3.96
CA LYS A 329 -30.53 24.13 4.79
C LYS A 329 -31.05 24.42 6.19
N ASP A 330 -32.22 25.03 6.31
CA ASP A 330 -32.75 25.47 7.62
C ASP A 330 -33.04 24.28 8.54
N LYS A 331 -33.50 23.15 7.99
CA LYS A 331 -33.73 21.91 8.73
C LYS A 331 -32.42 21.30 9.23
N LEU A 332 -31.40 21.24 8.37
CA LEU A 332 -30.07 20.75 8.73
C LEU A 332 -29.43 21.59 9.84
N VAL A 333 -29.51 22.92 9.73
CA VAL A 333 -28.99 23.84 10.75
C VAL A 333 -29.74 23.70 12.07
N THR A 334 -31.07 23.69 12.03
CA THR A 334 -31.91 23.55 13.24
C THR A 334 -31.62 22.24 13.96
N ARG A 335 -31.55 21.13 13.21
CA ARG A 335 -31.19 19.83 13.77
C ARG A 335 -29.80 19.82 14.39
N THR A 336 -28.83 20.46 13.73
CA THR A 336 -27.45 20.51 14.24
C THR A 336 -27.37 21.30 15.55
N LEU A 337 -28.06 22.43 15.66
CA LEU A 337 -28.09 23.23 16.89
C LEU A 337 -28.69 22.45 18.06
N ALA A 338 -29.81 21.75 17.85
CA ALA A 338 -30.46 20.93 18.86
C ALA A 338 -29.61 19.73 19.35
N LEU A 339 -28.53 19.39 18.66
CA LEU A 339 -27.59 18.32 19.05
C LEU A 339 -26.34 18.86 19.76
N ILE A 340 -26.11 20.18 19.69
CA ILE A 340 -24.99 20.87 20.34
C ILE A 340 -25.38 21.36 21.73
N GLU A 341 -26.63 21.82 21.88
CA GLU A 341 -27.28 22.02 23.17
C GLU A 341 -27.34 20.71 23.98
#